data_AF-A0A401NGC8-F1
#
_entry.id   AF-A0A401NGC8-F1
#
_cell.length_a   1.000
_cell.length_b   1.000
_cell.length_c   1.000
_cell.angle_alpha   90.00
_cell.angle_beta   90.00
_cell.angle_gamma   90.00
#
_symmetry.space_group_name_H-M   'P 1'
#
loop_
_entity.id
_entity.type
_entity.pdbx_description
1 polymer ?
#
loop_
_entity_poly.entity_id
_entity_poly.type
_entity_poly.pdbx_seq_one_letter_code
_entity_poly.pdbx_strand_id
1 'polypeptide(L)'
;MPVRLDFKSLTGAVGIVRFFEIFLSCTAFSLVAHVGQYSGSYGGWCMFTWCLSFAVSVLIIVLELTALYSRIPISWDDFTTSFAMLATLMNLTASIIYPTIFLAPGNQAHSDFKIAATAMSCLCFVAYAVEVGLTRAKPGEVSGFLKTVPGLLKVLEAFIACIIFITVDGSYQANSGRQWCMAVYCICFIVTFLIIILTIAKLLALLPFPFERFLAVYNILAVLMYITAAIVWPIFCFNARYGKPTRPSQCERGNCLWDNQVIASVLTFANLAVYIVDLIYSARLIFIAQA
;
A
#
# COMPACT_ATOMS: atom_id res chain seq x y z
N MET A 1 -35.35 -2.53 -13.86
CA MET A 1 -35.05 -1.23 -14.51
C MET A 1 -33.87 -1.44 -15.45
N PRO A 2 -33.89 -0.90 -16.69
CA PRO A 2 -32.85 -1.18 -17.67
C PRO A 2 -31.52 -0.55 -17.24
N VAL A 3 -30.45 -1.34 -17.30
CA VAL A 3 -29.07 -0.89 -17.12
C VAL A 3 -28.75 0.09 -18.25
N ARG A 4 -28.62 1.38 -17.94
CA ARG A 4 -28.13 2.38 -18.91
C ARG A 4 -26.62 2.30 -18.94
N LEU A 5 -26.07 1.85 -20.06
CA LEU A 5 -24.62 1.79 -20.29
C LEU A 5 -24.10 3.21 -20.58
N ASP A 6 -23.31 3.78 -19.67
CA ASP A 6 -22.69 5.09 -19.86
C ASP A 6 -21.30 4.96 -20.50
N PHE A 7 -21.27 4.91 -21.83
CA PHE A 7 -20.04 4.82 -22.61
C PHE A 7 -19.17 6.08 -22.54
N LYS A 8 -19.71 7.23 -22.09
CA LYS A 8 -18.97 8.49 -22.06
C LYS A 8 -17.92 8.50 -20.95
N SER A 9 -18.23 7.84 -19.82
CA SER A 9 -17.27 7.58 -18.74
C SER A 9 -16.08 6.73 -19.23
N LEU A 10 -16.36 5.79 -20.14
CA LEU A 10 -15.39 4.84 -20.69
C LEU A 10 -14.39 5.48 -21.68
N THR A 11 -14.85 6.45 -22.48
CA THR A 11 -14.02 7.16 -23.47
C THR A 11 -13.18 8.29 -22.88
N GLY A 12 -13.31 8.59 -21.59
CA GLY A 12 -12.45 9.56 -20.92
C GLY A 12 -11.01 9.07 -20.79
N ALA A 13 -10.05 10.00 -20.69
CA ALA A 13 -8.63 9.66 -20.54
C ALA A 13 -8.35 8.68 -19.38
N VAL A 14 -9.08 8.82 -18.26
CA VAL A 14 -8.98 7.91 -17.10
C VAL A 14 -9.51 6.51 -17.42
N GLY A 15 -10.65 6.42 -18.11
CA GLY A 15 -11.22 5.13 -18.53
C GLY A 15 -10.26 4.34 -19.42
N ILE A 16 -9.62 5.01 -20.38
CA ILE A 16 -8.60 4.40 -21.26
C ILE A 16 -7.42 3.86 -20.44
N VAL A 17 -6.91 4.63 -19.48
CA VAL A 17 -5.81 4.21 -18.60
C VAL A 17 -6.18 2.96 -17.80
N ARG A 18 -7.39 2.89 -17.25
CA ARG A 18 -7.88 1.70 -16.52
C ARG A 18 -7.92 0.42 -17.35
N PHE A 19 -8.22 0.51 -18.64
CA PHE A 19 -8.11 -0.66 -19.52
C PHE A 19 -6.67 -1.14 -19.67
N PHE A 20 -5.72 -0.21 -19.79
CA PHE A 20 -4.31 -0.57 -19.79
C PHE A 20 -3.89 -1.19 -18.46
N GLU A 21 -4.33 -0.64 -17.32
CA GLU A 21 -4.05 -1.22 -16.00
C GLU A 21 -4.53 -2.67 -15.89
N ILE A 22 -5.75 -2.95 -16.33
CA ILE A 22 -6.33 -4.31 -16.35
C ILE A 22 -5.51 -5.23 -17.24
N PHE A 23 -5.18 -4.79 -18.45
CA PHE A 23 -4.39 -5.59 -19.38
C PHE A 23 -2.98 -5.88 -18.84
N LEU A 24 -2.30 -4.87 -18.31
CA LEU A 24 -0.92 -4.97 -17.80
C LEU A 24 -0.85 -5.80 -16.52
N SER A 25 -1.79 -5.62 -15.59
CA SER A 25 -1.85 -6.44 -14.37
C SER A 25 -2.20 -7.90 -14.69
N CYS A 26 -3.13 -8.13 -15.62
CA CYS A 26 -3.50 -9.46 -16.10
C CYS A 26 -2.32 -10.20 -16.74
N THR A 27 -1.61 -9.53 -17.64
CA THR A 27 -0.43 -10.13 -18.29
C THR A 27 0.68 -10.40 -17.28
N ALA A 28 0.93 -9.49 -16.33
CA ALA A 28 1.93 -9.69 -15.27
C ALA A 28 1.67 -10.95 -14.45
N PHE A 29 0.48 -11.10 -13.82
CA PHE A 29 0.22 -12.28 -13.01
C PHE A 29 0.10 -13.57 -13.84
N SER A 30 -0.41 -13.49 -15.08
CA SER A 30 -0.55 -14.68 -15.95
C SER A 30 0.81 -15.23 -16.36
N LEU A 31 1.77 -14.36 -16.68
CA LEU A 31 3.15 -14.75 -16.99
C LEU A 31 3.81 -15.44 -15.80
N VAL A 32 3.65 -14.89 -14.59
CA VAL A 32 4.23 -15.48 -13.37
C VAL A 32 3.53 -16.79 -12.98
N ALA A 33 2.21 -16.86 -13.12
CA ALA A 33 1.43 -18.08 -12.87
C ALA A 33 1.85 -19.22 -13.80
N HIS A 34 2.10 -18.93 -15.09
CA HIS A 34 2.57 -19.92 -16.07
C HIS A 34 3.95 -20.49 -15.68
N VAL A 35 4.86 -19.64 -15.20
CA VAL A 35 6.22 -20.08 -14.81
C VAL A 35 6.21 -20.76 -13.43
N GLY A 36 5.20 -20.51 -12.59
CA GLY A 36 5.07 -21.10 -11.26
C GLY A 36 6.07 -20.57 -10.23
N GLN A 37 6.74 -19.45 -10.51
CA GLN A 37 7.83 -18.90 -9.69
C GLN A 37 7.35 -17.73 -8.83
N TYR A 38 6.53 -18.04 -7.83
CA TYR A 38 6.00 -17.07 -6.85
C TYR A 38 6.04 -17.61 -5.42
N SER A 39 6.90 -18.60 -5.14
CA SER A 39 7.03 -19.20 -3.81
C SER A 39 7.52 -18.20 -2.76
N GLY A 40 7.00 -18.32 -1.53
CA GLY A 40 7.38 -17.48 -0.39
C GLY A 40 6.59 -16.17 -0.32
N SER A 41 6.77 -15.44 0.78
CA SER A 41 5.97 -14.26 1.13
C SER A 41 6.10 -13.13 0.10
N TYR A 42 7.30 -12.95 -0.47
CA TYR A 42 7.55 -11.95 -1.52
C TYR A 42 6.86 -12.28 -2.85
N GLY A 43 6.88 -13.55 -3.28
CA GLY A 43 6.17 -13.98 -4.49
C GLY A 43 4.66 -13.92 -4.32
N GLY A 44 4.17 -14.33 -3.14
CA GLY A 44 2.76 -14.19 -2.75
C GLY A 44 2.29 -12.74 -2.77
N TRP A 45 3.10 -11.79 -2.27
CA TRP A 45 2.80 -10.37 -2.35
C TRP A 45 2.71 -9.83 -3.78
N CYS A 46 3.64 -10.23 -4.66
CA CYS A 46 3.62 -9.80 -6.05
C CYS A 46 2.35 -10.30 -6.75
N MET A 47 2.01 -11.58 -6.58
CA MET A 47 0.77 -12.16 -7.11
C MET A 47 -0.48 -11.48 -6.53
N PHE A 48 -0.53 -11.27 -5.22
CA PHE A 48 -1.63 -10.55 -4.57
C PHE A 48 -1.80 -9.14 -5.14
N THR A 49 -0.70 -8.41 -5.32
CA THR A 49 -0.70 -7.07 -5.89
C THR A 49 -1.32 -7.05 -7.30
N TRP A 50 -0.81 -7.87 -8.21
CA TRP A 50 -1.29 -7.88 -9.59
C TRP A 50 -2.74 -8.37 -9.69
N CYS A 51 -3.11 -9.41 -8.93
CA CYS A 51 -4.49 -9.91 -8.91
C CYS A 51 -5.47 -8.91 -8.30
N LEU A 52 -5.09 -8.23 -7.22
CA LEU A 52 -5.92 -7.19 -6.59
C LEU A 52 -6.11 -6.00 -7.53
N SER A 53 -5.02 -5.54 -8.16
CA SER A 53 -5.05 -4.50 -9.20
C SER A 53 -6.00 -4.87 -10.34
N PHE A 54 -5.89 -6.08 -10.88
CA PHE A 54 -6.79 -6.55 -11.92
C PHE A 54 -8.25 -6.58 -11.45
N ALA A 55 -8.53 -7.26 -10.34
CA ALA A 55 -9.89 -7.51 -9.87
C ALA A 55 -10.63 -6.22 -9.54
N VAL A 56 -9.97 -5.28 -8.85
CA VAL A 56 -10.59 -4.02 -8.45
C VAL A 56 -10.73 -3.07 -9.63
N SER A 57 -9.75 -2.97 -10.55
CA SER A 57 -9.93 -2.14 -11.76
C SER A 57 -11.06 -2.67 -12.66
N VAL A 58 -11.21 -4.00 -12.79
CA VAL A 58 -12.38 -4.60 -13.46
C VAL A 58 -13.67 -4.23 -12.74
N LEU A 59 -13.71 -4.34 -11.42
CA LEU A 59 -14.87 -3.97 -10.62
C LEU A 59 -15.24 -2.49 -10.80
N ILE A 60 -14.26 -1.59 -10.81
CA ILE A 60 -14.45 -0.16 -11.04
C ILE A 60 -15.10 0.07 -12.42
N ILE A 61 -14.55 -0.51 -13.49
CA ILE A 61 -15.11 -0.35 -14.83
C ILE A 61 -16.54 -0.90 -14.91
N VAL A 62 -16.81 -2.07 -14.33
CA VAL A 62 -18.15 -2.67 -14.33
C VAL A 62 -19.16 -1.79 -13.59
N LEU A 63 -18.79 -1.23 -12.44
CA LEU A 63 -19.67 -0.35 -11.65
C LEU A 63 -19.92 1.00 -12.34
N GLU A 64 -18.93 1.52 -13.06
CA GLU A 64 -19.09 2.73 -13.90
C GLU A 64 -19.98 2.47 -15.11
N LEU A 65 -19.76 1.35 -15.82
CA LEU A 65 -20.57 0.95 -16.97
C LEU A 65 -22.04 0.71 -16.61
N THR A 66 -22.30 0.10 -15.45
CA THR A 66 -23.66 -0.19 -15.00
C THR A 66 -24.35 1.01 -14.33
N ALA A 67 -23.65 2.15 -14.20
CA ALA A 67 -24.06 3.33 -13.43
C ALA A 67 -24.49 3.02 -11.98
N LEU A 68 -24.09 1.85 -11.46
CA LEU A 68 -24.49 1.36 -10.14
C LEU A 68 -23.74 2.08 -9.02
N TYR A 69 -22.61 2.71 -9.34
CA TYR A 69 -21.84 3.56 -8.41
C TYR A 69 -22.71 4.67 -7.79
N SER A 70 -23.69 5.21 -8.53
CA SER A 70 -24.61 6.24 -8.06
C SER A 70 -25.54 5.80 -6.92
N ARG A 71 -25.68 4.49 -6.71
CA ARG A 71 -26.53 3.89 -5.66
C ARG A 71 -25.76 3.52 -4.41
N ILE A 72 -24.43 3.53 -4.48
CA ILE A 72 -23.57 3.15 -3.36
C ILE A 72 -23.40 4.41 -2.49
N PRO A 73 -23.64 4.33 -1.17
CA PRO A 73 -23.47 5.45 -0.25
C PRO A 73 -21.98 5.68 0.07
N ILE A 74 -21.12 5.70 -0.95
CA ILE A 74 -19.67 5.86 -0.86
C ILE A 74 -19.24 7.02 -1.76
N SER A 75 -18.20 7.75 -1.37
CA SER A 75 -17.56 8.72 -2.24
C SER A 75 -16.79 7.99 -3.35
N TRP A 76 -17.39 7.88 -4.54
CA TRP A 76 -16.82 7.10 -5.64
C TRP A 76 -15.44 7.63 -6.07
N ASP A 77 -15.30 8.94 -6.24
CA ASP A 77 -14.03 9.55 -6.67
C ASP A 77 -12.92 9.37 -5.62
N ASP A 78 -13.25 9.49 -4.33
CA ASP A 78 -12.30 9.26 -3.25
C ASP A 78 -11.89 7.77 -3.17
N PHE A 79 -12.83 6.85 -3.39
CA PHE A 79 -12.56 5.42 -3.46
C PHE A 79 -11.60 5.09 -4.60
N THR A 80 -11.93 5.51 -5.83
CA THR A 80 -11.09 5.21 -7.00
C THR A 80 -9.72 5.87 -6.90
N THR A 81 -9.65 7.11 -6.40
CA THR A 81 -8.36 7.80 -6.20
C THR A 81 -7.52 7.11 -5.14
N SER A 82 -8.11 6.73 -4.00
CA SER A 82 -7.40 6.01 -2.93
C SER A 82 -6.86 4.68 -3.42
N PHE A 83 -7.69 3.94 -4.16
CA PHE A 83 -7.30 2.67 -4.75
C PHE A 83 -6.16 2.86 -5.76
N ALA A 84 -6.26 3.82 -6.69
CA ALA A 84 -5.21 4.10 -7.67
C ALA A 84 -3.88 4.48 -7.01
N MET A 85 -3.92 5.27 -5.93
CA MET A 85 -2.71 5.60 -5.15
C MET A 85 -2.10 4.36 -4.48
N LEU A 86 -2.92 3.52 -3.84
CA LEU A 86 -2.46 2.27 -3.24
C LEU A 86 -1.88 1.32 -4.28
N ALA A 87 -2.59 1.12 -5.39
CA ALA A 87 -2.17 0.27 -6.50
C ALA A 87 -0.87 0.76 -7.14
N THR A 88 -0.67 2.08 -7.26
CA THR A 88 0.61 2.67 -7.70
C THR A 88 1.75 2.19 -6.80
N LEU A 89 1.62 2.34 -5.48
CA LEU A 89 2.66 1.96 -4.52
C LEU A 89 2.91 0.44 -4.50
N MET A 90 1.85 -0.35 -4.53
CA MET A 90 1.94 -1.81 -4.56
C MET A 90 2.64 -2.29 -5.84
N ASN A 91 2.24 -1.80 -7.02
CA ASN A 91 2.86 -2.20 -8.30
C ASN A 91 4.29 -1.71 -8.43
N LEU A 92 4.63 -0.51 -7.94
CA LEU A 92 6.03 -0.06 -7.87
C LEU A 92 6.87 -1.05 -7.07
N THR A 93 6.33 -1.48 -5.93
CA THR A 93 7.04 -2.36 -5.01
C THR A 93 7.15 -3.78 -5.54
N ALA A 94 6.09 -4.32 -6.16
CA ALA A 94 6.15 -5.59 -6.87
C ALA A 94 7.19 -5.56 -8.01
N SER A 95 7.29 -4.43 -8.73
CA SER A 95 8.27 -4.24 -9.81
C SER A 95 9.73 -4.19 -9.33
N ILE A 96 9.97 -3.90 -8.05
CA ILE A 96 11.31 -3.94 -7.44
C ILE A 96 11.56 -5.31 -6.80
N ILE A 97 10.59 -5.83 -6.04
CA ILE A 97 10.74 -7.10 -5.29
C ILE A 97 10.86 -8.28 -6.26
N TYR A 98 9.99 -8.40 -7.25
CA TYR A 98 9.97 -9.57 -8.12
C TYR A 98 11.32 -9.82 -8.84
N PRO A 99 11.94 -8.84 -9.54
CA PRO A 99 13.23 -9.06 -10.16
C PRO A 99 14.37 -9.25 -9.16
N THR A 100 14.35 -8.56 -8.01
CA THR A 100 15.43 -8.71 -7.02
C THR A 100 15.48 -10.09 -6.37
N ILE A 101 14.34 -10.77 -6.26
CA ILE A 101 14.23 -12.12 -5.69
C ILE A 101 14.32 -13.21 -6.77
N PHE A 102 13.61 -13.07 -7.90
CA PHE A 102 13.41 -14.17 -8.85
C PHE A 102 14.28 -14.11 -10.12
N LEU A 103 14.94 -12.97 -10.39
CA LEU A 103 15.89 -12.76 -11.50
C LEU A 103 17.37 -12.74 -11.03
N ALA A 104 17.64 -13.10 -9.78
CA ALA A 104 18.99 -13.16 -9.23
C ALA A 104 19.91 -14.15 -10.00
N PRO A 105 21.23 -13.87 -10.08
CA PRO A 105 22.16 -14.64 -10.89
C PRO A 105 22.24 -16.10 -10.42
N GLY A 106 21.75 -17.02 -11.26
CA GLY A 106 21.77 -18.46 -10.99
C GLY A 106 20.55 -19.21 -11.54
N ASN A 107 19.40 -18.54 -11.71
CA ASN A 107 18.14 -19.19 -12.10
C ASN A 107 17.64 -18.74 -13.48
N GLN A 108 18.35 -19.18 -14.54
CA GLN A 108 18.11 -18.77 -15.93
C GLN A 108 16.88 -19.43 -16.58
N ALA A 109 16.29 -20.45 -15.97
CA ALA A 109 15.09 -21.09 -16.50
C ALA A 109 13.93 -20.08 -16.55
N HIS A 110 13.31 -19.96 -17.73
CA HIS A 110 12.19 -19.07 -18.01
C HIS A 110 12.47 -17.59 -17.70
N SER A 111 13.71 -17.12 -17.87
CA SER A 111 14.11 -15.72 -17.68
C SER A 111 13.23 -14.75 -18.47
N ASP A 112 12.86 -15.12 -19.70
CA ASP A 112 12.15 -14.24 -20.62
C ASP A 112 10.75 -13.88 -20.09
N PHE A 113 10.05 -14.88 -19.53
CA PHE A 113 8.75 -14.68 -18.89
C PHE A 113 8.86 -13.85 -17.61
N LYS A 114 9.91 -14.04 -16.81
CA LYS A 114 10.16 -13.26 -15.58
C LYS A 114 10.48 -11.79 -15.90
N ILE A 115 11.28 -11.55 -16.93
CA ILE A 115 11.61 -10.21 -17.42
C ILE A 115 10.37 -9.54 -17.98
N ALA A 116 9.59 -10.25 -18.82
CA ALA A 116 8.34 -9.75 -19.35
C ALA A 116 7.34 -9.40 -18.25
N ALA A 117 7.17 -10.25 -17.23
CA ALA A 117 6.30 -9.97 -16.09
C ALA A 117 6.74 -8.71 -15.32
N THR A 118 8.05 -8.55 -15.11
CA THR A 118 8.60 -7.34 -14.48
C THR A 118 8.32 -6.10 -15.33
N ALA A 119 8.52 -6.18 -16.64
CA ALA A 119 8.26 -5.07 -17.55
C ALA A 119 6.77 -4.69 -17.55
N MET A 120 5.85 -5.67 -17.58
CA MET A 120 4.41 -5.42 -17.49
C MET A 120 4.03 -4.80 -16.14
N SER A 121 4.63 -5.25 -15.04
CA SER A 121 4.45 -4.65 -13.71
C SER A 121 4.94 -3.19 -13.68
N CYS A 122 6.09 -2.88 -14.27
CA CYS A 122 6.59 -1.51 -14.38
C CYS A 122 5.65 -0.61 -15.18
N LEU A 123 5.15 -1.10 -16.32
CA LEU A 123 4.16 -0.38 -17.13
C LEU A 123 2.85 -0.19 -16.38
N CYS A 124 2.43 -1.20 -15.60
CA CYS A 124 1.24 -1.13 -14.76
C CYS A 124 1.39 -0.05 -13.68
N PHE A 125 2.55 0.05 -13.03
CA PHE A 125 2.89 1.15 -12.13
C PHE A 125 2.75 2.51 -12.82
N VAL A 126 3.32 2.66 -14.02
CA VAL A 126 3.22 3.92 -14.77
C VAL A 126 1.76 4.26 -15.11
N ALA A 127 0.96 3.27 -15.50
CA ALA A 127 -0.47 3.46 -15.79
C ALA A 127 -1.22 3.99 -14.55
N TYR A 128 -1.07 3.36 -13.39
CA TYR A 128 -1.68 3.84 -12.15
C TYR A 128 -1.16 5.23 -11.73
N ALA A 129 0.13 5.51 -11.92
CA ALA A 129 0.69 6.84 -11.64
C ALA A 129 0.08 7.91 -12.56
N VAL A 130 -0.17 7.57 -13.83
CA VAL A 130 -0.89 8.43 -14.78
C VAL A 130 -2.35 8.62 -14.35
N GLU A 131 -3.07 7.58 -13.91
CA GLU A 131 -4.42 7.74 -13.37
C GLU A 131 -4.44 8.72 -12.19
N VAL A 132 -3.52 8.56 -11.23
CA VAL A 132 -3.40 9.48 -10.08
C VAL A 132 -3.09 10.91 -10.56
N GLY A 133 -2.19 11.07 -11.53
CA GLY A 133 -1.84 12.37 -12.13
C GLY A 133 -3.03 13.04 -12.81
N LEU A 134 -3.77 12.31 -13.65
CA LEU A 134 -4.97 12.79 -14.35
C LEU A 134 -6.08 13.16 -13.38
N THR A 135 -6.27 12.37 -12.32
CA THR A 135 -7.32 12.60 -11.32
C THR A 135 -6.99 13.82 -10.46
N ARG A 136 -5.71 14.10 -10.20
CA ARG A 136 -5.25 15.31 -9.50
C ARG A 136 -5.23 16.56 -10.37
N ALA A 137 -4.97 16.42 -11.67
CA ALA A 137 -4.87 17.54 -12.60
C ALA A 137 -6.24 18.18 -12.92
N LYS A 138 -7.38 17.50 -12.65
CA LYS A 138 -8.73 18.05 -12.85
C LYS A 138 -8.98 19.24 -11.89
N PRO A 139 -9.02 20.49 -12.40
CA PRO A 139 -9.34 21.67 -11.60
C PRO A 139 -10.87 21.84 -11.57
N GLY A 140 -11.49 21.89 -10.38
CA GLY A 140 -12.86 22.42 -10.27
C GLY A 140 -13.87 21.70 -9.37
N GLU A 141 -13.60 20.50 -8.83
CA GLU A 141 -14.50 19.88 -7.84
C GLU A 141 -13.84 19.86 -6.45
N VAL A 142 -14.49 20.59 -5.55
CA VAL A 142 -14.08 20.98 -4.21
C VAL A 142 -14.30 19.80 -3.23
N SER A 143 -13.37 19.69 -2.28
CA SER A 143 -13.41 18.89 -1.05
C SER A 143 -13.49 17.36 -1.18
N GLY A 144 -12.32 16.72 -1.27
CA GLY A 144 -12.12 15.36 -0.80
C GLY A 144 -10.95 15.37 0.17
N PHE A 145 -11.13 14.89 1.40
CA PHE A 145 -10.09 14.75 2.44
C PHE A 145 -8.83 14.02 1.92
N LEU A 146 -8.92 13.27 0.83
CA LEU A 146 -7.81 12.55 0.18
C LEU A 146 -6.99 13.38 -0.83
N LYS A 147 -7.45 14.58 -1.22
CA LYS A 147 -6.56 15.59 -1.83
C LYS A 147 -5.72 16.32 -0.78
N THR A 148 -6.03 16.17 0.50
CA THR A 148 -5.23 16.76 1.58
C THR A 148 -4.00 15.90 1.88
N VAL A 149 -2.90 16.55 2.26
CA VAL A 149 -1.64 15.89 2.59
C VAL A 149 -1.82 14.77 3.65
N PRO A 150 -2.64 14.93 4.70
CA PRO A 150 -2.93 13.85 5.67
C PRO A 150 -3.55 12.59 5.06
N GLY A 151 -4.50 12.73 4.13
CA GLY A 151 -5.13 11.56 3.49
C GLY A 151 -4.12 10.72 2.70
N LEU A 152 -3.17 11.37 2.01
CA LEU A 152 -2.08 10.69 1.32
C LEU A 152 -1.13 9.98 2.30
N LEU A 153 -0.81 10.63 3.41
CA LEU A 153 0.05 10.08 4.45
C LEU A 153 -0.58 8.82 5.07
N LYS A 154 -1.90 8.81 5.32
CA LYS A 154 -2.63 7.63 5.82
C LYS A 154 -2.53 6.42 4.88
N VAL A 155 -2.68 6.63 3.57
CA VAL A 155 -2.48 5.56 2.58
C VAL A 155 -1.04 5.05 2.60
N LEU A 156 -0.07 5.97 2.70
CA LEU A 156 1.35 5.62 2.79
C LEU A 156 1.68 4.85 4.09
N GLU A 157 1.10 5.23 5.23
CA GLU A 157 1.25 4.55 6.52
C GLU A 157 0.78 3.10 6.44
N ALA A 158 -0.42 2.89 5.89
CA ALA A 158 -1.00 1.57 5.70
C ALA A 158 -0.16 0.73 4.73
N PHE A 159 0.31 1.34 3.63
CA PHE A 159 1.15 0.68 2.65
C PHE A 159 2.49 0.23 3.25
N ILE A 160 3.20 1.10 3.97
CA ILE A 160 4.48 0.74 4.62
C ILE A 160 4.26 -0.39 5.63
N ALA A 161 3.18 -0.33 6.42
CA ALA A 161 2.83 -1.40 7.36
C ALA A 161 2.62 -2.75 6.65
N CYS A 162 1.96 -2.77 5.48
CA CYS A 162 1.85 -4.00 4.68
C CYS A 162 3.21 -4.54 4.27
N ILE A 163 4.15 -3.68 3.85
CA ILE A 163 5.51 -4.14 3.49
C ILE A 163 6.25 -4.68 4.72
N ILE A 164 6.06 -4.08 5.90
CA ILE A 164 6.59 -4.61 7.16
C ILE A 164 6.04 -6.03 7.41
N PHE A 165 4.75 -6.29 7.22
CA PHE A 165 4.19 -7.63 7.46
C PHE A 165 4.80 -8.72 6.58
N ILE A 166 5.05 -8.43 5.31
CA ILE A 166 5.65 -9.41 4.38
C ILE A 166 7.12 -9.66 4.76
N THR A 167 7.85 -8.61 5.13
CA THR A 167 9.28 -8.69 5.46
C THR A 167 9.51 -9.41 6.80
N VAL A 168 8.59 -9.24 7.75
CA VAL A 168 8.69 -9.80 9.11
C VAL A 168 8.18 -11.24 9.20
N ASP A 169 7.58 -11.79 8.14
CA ASP A 169 6.95 -13.11 8.14
C ASP A 169 7.83 -14.21 8.76
N GLY A 170 7.26 -14.94 9.73
CA GLY A 170 7.94 -15.96 10.54
C GLY A 170 8.99 -15.48 11.55
N SER A 171 9.55 -14.26 11.42
CA SER A 171 10.67 -13.78 12.26
C SER A 171 10.26 -13.18 13.61
N TYR A 172 8.99 -12.81 13.75
CA TYR A 172 8.46 -12.11 14.93
C TYR A 172 8.21 -13.03 16.14
N GLN A 173 8.02 -14.33 15.93
CA GLN A 173 7.70 -15.28 17.01
C GLN A 173 8.89 -15.58 17.93
N ALA A 174 10.11 -15.26 17.49
CA ALA A 174 11.33 -15.65 18.18
C ALA A 174 11.52 -14.99 19.56
N ASN A 175 11.04 -13.75 19.75
CA ASN A 175 11.29 -12.97 20.96
C ASN A 175 10.05 -12.12 21.31
N SER A 176 9.74 -12.00 22.60
CA SER A 176 8.64 -11.15 23.09
C SER A 176 8.76 -9.69 22.64
N GLY A 177 9.99 -9.17 22.51
CA GLY A 177 10.23 -7.82 21.98
C GLY A 177 9.80 -7.66 20.52
N ARG A 178 9.99 -8.67 19.67
CA ARG A 178 9.53 -8.63 18.27
C ARG A 178 8.01 -8.81 18.17
N GLN A 179 7.42 -9.60 19.07
CA GLN A 179 5.96 -9.71 19.19
C GLN A 179 5.32 -8.37 19.58
N TRP A 180 5.94 -7.59 20.47
CA TRP A 180 5.48 -6.23 20.79
C TRP A 180 5.52 -5.32 19.56
N CYS A 181 6.62 -5.31 18.81
CA CYS A 181 6.72 -4.53 17.57
C CYS A 181 5.63 -4.93 16.57
N MET A 182 5.40 -6.24 16.40
CA MET A 182 4.32 -6.74 15.53
C MET A 182 2.93 -6.28 16.00
N ALA A 183 2.67 -6.28 17.31
CA ALA A 183 1.43 -5.77 17.88
C ALA A 183 1.24 -4.28 17.57
N VAL A 184 2.29 -3.46 17.73
CA VAL A 184 2.27 -2.04 17.36
C VAL A 184 1.91 -1.86 15.89
N TYR A 185 2.57 -2.57 14.98
CA TYR A 185 2.28 -2.50 13.55
C TYR A 185 0.84 -2.88 13.23
N CYS A 186 0.32 -3.95 13.85
CA CYS A 186 -1.06 -4.40 13.64
C CYS A 186 -2.09 -3.39 14.16
N ILE A 187 -1.91 -2.87 15.37
CA ILE A 187 -2.85 -1.91 15.99
C ILE A 187 -2.91 -0.64 15.13
N CYS A 188 -1.75 -0.06 14.79
CA CYS A 188 -1.69 1.13 13.95
C CYS A 188 -2.26 0.87 12.55
N PHE A 189 -1.94 -0.28 11.94
CA PHE A 189 -2.49 -0.63 10.63
C PHE A 189 -4.02 -0.73 10.65
N ILE A 190 -4.60 -1.44 11.63
CA ILE A 190 -6.06 -1.60 11.75
C ILE A 190 -6.74 -0.24 11.91
N VAL A 191 -6.23 0.60 12.81
CA VAL A 191 -6.84 1.92 13.05
C VAL A 191 -6.70 2.83 11.82
N THR A 192 -5.53 2.89 11.18
CA THR A 192 -5.34 3.66 9.94
C THR A 192 -6.23 3.13 8.80
N PHE A 193 -6.37 1.81 8.67
CA PHE A 193 -7.26 1.20 7.67
C PHE A 193 -8.73 1.53 7.93
N LEU A 194 -9.18 1.49 9.19
CA LEU A 194 -10.54 1.92 9.56
C LEU A 194 -10.76 3.40 9.26
N ILE A 195 -9.77 4.26 9.53
CA ILE A 195 -9.83 5.69 9.18
C ILE A 195 -10.05 5.85 7.66
N ILE A 196 -9.27 5.15 6.83
CA ILE A 196 -9.41 5.18 5.36
C ILE A 196 -10.82 4.74 4.94
N ILE A 197 -11.35 3.65 5.49
CA ILE A 197 -12.70 3.17 5.18
C ILE A 197 -13.76 4.20 5.58
N LEU A 198 -13.68 4.74 6.79
CA LEU A 198 -14.63 5.72 7.30
C LEU A 198 -14.65 6.99 6.45
N THR A 199 -13.48 7.44 5.98
CA THR A 199 -13.34 8.55 5.05
C THR A 199 -14.04 8.26 3.73
N ILE A 200 -13.75 7.11 3.12
CA ILE A 200 -14.33 6.72 1.82
C ILE A 200 -15.85 6.55 1.91
N ALA A 201 -16.35 5.93 2.97
CA ALA A 201 -17.77 5.69 3.20
C ALA A 201 -18.58 6.95 3.56
N LYS A 202 -17.96 8.14 3.59
CA LYS A 202 -18.56 9.40 4.07
C LYS A 202 -19.22 9.29 5.45
N LEU A 203 -18.86 8.27 6.24
CA LEU A 203 -19.45 8.02 7.55
C LEU A 203 -18.92 8.99 8.61
N LEU A 204 -17.88 9.75 8.27
CA LEU A 204 -17.35 10.84 9.09
C LEU A 204 -18.42 11.86 9.50
N ALA A 205 -19.36 12.18 8.61
CA ALA A 205 -20.44 13.13 8.88
C ALA A 205 -21.52 12.59 9.84
N LEU A 206 -21.55 11.26 10.06
CA LEU A 206 -22.52 10.60 10.94
C LEU A 206 -21.97 10.40 12.37
N LEU A 207 -20.68 10.66 12.60
CA LEU A 207 -20.05 10.44 13.89
C LEU A 207 -20.43 11.56 14.87
N PRO A 208 -20.95 11.23 16.07
CA PRO A 208 -21.41 12.21 17.05
C PRO A 208 -20.26 12.91 17.80
N PHE A 209 -19.00 12.61 17.48
CA PHE A 209 -17.81 13.14 18.15
C PHE A 209 -16.91 13.91 17.19
N PRO A 210 -16.09 14.87 17.69
CA PRO A 210 -15.19 15.64 16.85
C PRO A 210 -14.08 14.74 16.27
N PHE A 211 -14.28 14.28 15.04
CA PHE A 211 -13.38 13.37 14.34
C PHE A 211 -11.93 13.88 14.30
N GLU A 212 -11.73 15.19 14.09
CA GLU A 212 -10.41 15.84 14.11
C GLU A 212 -9.65 15.62 15.43
N ARG A 213 -10.37 15.65 16.57
CA ARG A 213 -9.74 15.40 17.88
C ARG A 213 -9.35 13.94 18.04
N PHE A 214 -10.19 13.02 17.57
CA PHE A 214 -9.87 11.59 17.57
C PHE A 214 -8.63 11.31 16.70
N LEU A 215 -8.57 11.87 15.50
CA LEU A 215 -7.44 11.74 14.59
C LEU A 215 -6.14 12.26 15.22
N ALA A 216 -6.20 13.43 15.87
CA ALA A 216 -5.04 14.01 16.56
C ALA A 216 -4.55 13.11 17.72
N VAL A 217 -5.45 12.64 18.58
CA VAL A 217 -5.11 11.73 19.70
C VAL A 217 -4.51 10.43 19.16
N TYR A 218 -5.11 9.86 18.12
CA TYR A 218 -4.58 8.67 17.47
C TYR A 218 -3.18 8.89 16.90
N ASN A 219 -2.95 9.98 16.17
CA ASN A 219 -1.64 10.28 15.59
C ASN A 219 -0.55 10.43 16.65
N ILE A 220 -0.86 11.09 17.78
CA ILE A 220 0.07 11.16 18.93
C ILE A 220 0.38 9.76 19.47
N LEU A 221 -0.66 8.95 19.69
CA LEU A 221 -0.50 7.59 20.20
C LEU A 221 0.30 6.71 19.23
N ALA A 222 0.03 6.80 17.93
CA ALA A 222 0.72 6.06 16.88
C ALA A 222 2.22 6.42 16.84
N VAL A 223 2.56 7.71 16.90
CA VAL A 223 3.96 8.17 17.00
C VAL A 223 4.65 7.56 18.22
N LEU A 224 4.02 7.63 19.41
CA LEU A 224 4.59 7.06 20.63
C LEU A 224 4.81 5.54 20.51
N MET A 225 3.81 4.82 20.00
CA MET A 225 3.93 3.37 19.78
C MET A 225 5.05 3.05 18.76
N TYR A 226 5.14 3.78 17.66
CA TYR A 226 6.20 3.57 16.65
C TYR A 226 7.59 3.93 17.17
N ILE A 227 7.74 4.91 18.07
CA ILE A 227 9.02 5.16 18.76
C ILE A 227 9.44 3.93 19.55
N THR A 228 8.52 3.29 20.29
CA THR A 228 8.86 2.05 21.01
C THR A 228 9.27 0.95 20.06
N ALA A 229 8.55 0.76 18.94
CA ALA A 229 8.89 -0.26 17.95
C ALA A 229 10.24 0.02 17.28
N ALA A 230 10.54 1.28 16.95
CA ALA A 230 11.79 1.71 16.31
C ALA A 230 13.03 1.49 17.19
N ILE A 231 12.87 1.50 18.52
CA ILE A 231 13.96 1.23 19.47
C ILE A 231 14.04 -0.28 19.77
N VAL A 232 12.91 -0.91 20.06
CA VAL A 232 12.85 -2.33 20.47
C VAL A 232 13.26 -3.23 19.31
N TRP A 233 12.80 -2.98 18.09
CA TRP A 233 13.06 -3.87 16.95
C TRP A 233 14.56 -4.05 16.67
N PRO A 234 15.38 -2.99 16.49
CA PRO A 234 16.82 -3.14 16.27
C PRO A 234 17.55 -3.81 17.43
N ILE A 235 17.17 -3.53 18.68
CA ILE A 235 17.78 -4.15 19.87
C ILE A 235 17.58 -5.67 19.84
N PHE A 236 16.37 -6.13 19.53
CA PHE A 236 16.07 -7.56 19.51
C PHE A 236 16.51 -8.27 18.21
N CYS A 237 16.86 -7.54 17.15
CA CYS A 237 17.36 -8.11 15.90
C CYS A 237 18.89 -8.14 15.81
N PHE A 238 19.56 -7.05 16.21
CA PHE A 238 21.00 -6.86 15.95
C PHE A 238 21.88 -6.93 17.20
N ASN A 239 21.33 -7.02 18.41
CA ASN A 239 22.16 -7.21 19.59
C ASN A 239 22.62 -8.67 19.68
N ALA A 240 23.92 -8.89 19.95
CA ALA A 240 24.50 -10.23 20.14
C ALA A 240 23.81 -11.07 21.22
N ARG A 241 23.13 -10.44 22.20
CA ARG A 241 22.37 -11.15 23.23
C ARG A 241 21.07 -11.78 22.73
N TYR A 242 20.41 -11.18 21.73
CA TYR A 242 19.04 -11.55 21.32
C TYR A 242 18.91 -11.91 19.82
N GLY A 243 19.93 -11.60 19.02
CA GLY A 243 19.94 -11.75 17.57
C GLY A 243 21.35 -11.80 17.01
N LYS A 244 21.53 -11.35 15.76
CA LYS A 244 22.82 -11.42 15.05
C LYS A 244 23.27 -10.01 14.61
N PRO A 245 24.39 -9.49 15.14
CA PRO A 245 24.87 -8.16 14.78
C PRO A 245 25.37 -8.06 13.35
N THR A 246 25.89 -9.16 12.79
CA THR A 246 26.49 -9.19 11.46
C THR A 246 25.73 -10.10 10.52
N ARG A 247 25.70 -9.70 9.24
CA ARG A 247 25.12 -10.51 8.16
C ARG A 247 25.86 -11.85 8.05
N PRO A 248 25.17 -13.00 8.18
CA PRO A 248 25.80 -14.30 8.03
C PRO A 248 26.42 -14.46 6.63
N SER A 249 27.62 -15.03 6.55
CA SER A 249 28.33 -15.25 5.28
C SER A 249 27.63 -16.25 4.35
N GLN A 250 26.84 -17.16 4.90
CA GLN A 250 26.08 -18.18 4.16
C GLN A 250 24.73 -17.68 3.60
N CYS A 251 24.45 -16.37 3.66
CA CYS A 251 23.20 -15.84 3.12
C CYS A 251 23.30 -15.52 1.63
N GLU A 252 22.57 -16.27 0.82
CA GLU A 252 22.29 -15.92 -0.57
C GLU A 252 21.55 -14.58 -0.67
N ARG A 253 21.78 -13.84 -1.76
CA ARG A 253 21.09 -12.57 -2.03
C ARG A 253 19.60 -12.84 -2.26
N GLY A 254 18.73 -12.10 -1.55
CA GLY A 254 17.28 -12.17 -1.71
C GLY A 254 16.55 -13.12 -0.74
N ASN A 255 17.21 -14.15 -0.20
CA ASN A 255 16.59 -15.12 0.72
C ASN A 255 17.17 -15.11 2.14
N CYS A 256 17.66 -13.95 2.58
CA CYS A 256 18.29 -13.82 3.90
C CYS A 256 17.33 -13.24 4.94
N LEU A 257 17.08 -13.99 6.02
CA LEU A 257 16.31 -13.51 7.17
C LEU A 257 16.91 -12.25 7.82
N TRP A 258 18.24 -12.11 7.78
CA TRP A 258 18.92 -10.92 8.32
C TRP A 258 18.65 -9.68 7.46
N ASP A 259 18.66 -9.83 6.13
CA ASP A 259 18.35 -8.73 5.20
C ASP A 259 16.90 -8.26 5.41
N ASN A 260 15.97 -9.18 5.63
CA ASN A 260 14.57 -8.87 5.98
C ASN A 260 14.44 -8.07 7.29
N GLN A 261 15.23 -8.39 8.32
CA GLN A 261 15.23 -7.64 9.58
C GLN A 261 15.74 -6.21 9.42
N VAL A 262 16.73 -6.00 8.55
CA VAL A 262 17.21 -4.66 8.18
C VAL A 262 16.14 -3.89 7.43
N ILE A 263 15.50 -4.50 6.43
CA ILE A 263 14.41 -3.87 5.68
C ILE A 263 13.28 -3.47 6.63
N ALA A 264 12.83 -4.37 7.51
CA ALA A 264 11.80 -4.07 8.51
C ALA A 264 12.20 -2.93 9.46
N SER A 265 13.48 -2.83 9.83
CA SER A 265 14.00 -1.74 10.64
C SER A 265 13.89 -0.40 9.92
N VAL A 266 14.39 -0.34 8.68
CA VAL A 266 14.34 0.87 7.83
C VAL A 266 12.89 1.30 7.60
N LEU A 267 12.01 0.35 7.29
CA LEU A 267 10.58 0.63 7.11
C LEU A 267 9.89 1.09 8.39
N THR A 268 10.32 0.60 9.56
CA THR A 268 9.80 1.07 10.85
C THR A 268 10.14 2.54 11.08
N PHE A 269 11.39 2.94 10.82
CA PHE A 269 11.80 4.35 10.91
C PHE A 269 11.12 5.21 9.84
N ALA A 270 10.98 4.71 8.62
CA ALA A 270 10.26 5.38 7.56
C ALA A 270 8.80 5.62 7.96
N ASN A 271 8.11 4.60 8.49
CA ASN A 271 6.72 4.74 8.93
C ASN A 271 6.59 5.71 10.10
N LEU A 272 7.51 5.66 11.07
CA LEU A 272 7.56 6.63 12.16
C LEU A 272 7.67 8.06 11.62
N ALA A 273 8.52 8.30 10.62
CA ALA A 273 8.64 9.62 9.99
C ALA A 273 7.32 10.05 9.32
N VAL A 274 6.63 9.13 8.63
CA VAL A 274 5.31 9.41 8.04
C VAL A 274 4.30 9.79 9.12
N TYR A 275 4.20 9.04 10.22
CA TYR A 275 3.32 9.37 11.36
C TYR A 275 3.65 10.72 12.00
N ILE A 276 4.94 11.08 12.12
CA ILE A 276 5.35 12.39 12.65
C ILE A 276 4.92 13.51 11.71
N VAL A 277 5.14 13.34 10.40
CA VAL A 277 4.74 14.32 9.39
C VAL A 277 3.21 14.47 9.39
N ASP A 278 2.46 13.37 9.46
CA ASP A 278 1.00 13.39 9.54
C ASP A 278 0.49 14.10 10.80
N LEU A 279 1.14 13.87 11.94
CA LEU A 279 0.85 14.59 13.18
C LEU A 279 1.09 16.09 13.04
N ILE A 280 2.19 16.52 12.42
CA ILE A 280 2.51 17.95 12.20
C ILE A 280 1.45 18.61 11.29
N TYR A 281 1.08 17.97 10.19
CA TYR A 281 0.06 18.50 9.29
C TYR A 281 -1.31 18.54 9.94
N SER A 282 -1.70 17.48 10.65
CA SER A 282 -2.96 17.41 11.40
C SER A 282 -3.03 18.49 12.48
N ALA A 283 -1.96 18.70 13.24
CA ALA A 283 -1.89 19.75 14.24
C ALA A 283 -2.04 21.14 13.61
N ARG A 284 -1.34 21.42 12.50
CA ARG A 284 -1.47 22.70 11.79
C ARG A 284 -2.89 22.96 11.30
N LEU A 285 -3.57 21.94 10.76
CA LEU A 285 -4.96 22.07 10.32
C LEU A 285 -5.89 22.46 11.47
N ILE A 286 -5.75 21.82 12.63
CA ILE A 286 -6.59 22.08 13.81
C ILE A 286 -6.31 23.47 14.41
N PHE A 287 -5.03 23.85 14.55
CA PHE A 287 -4.66 25.12 15.19
C PHE A 287 -4.85 26.35 14.29
N ILE A 288 -4.70 26.20 12.96
CA ILE A 288 -4.89 27.32 12.02
C ILE A 288 -6.38 27.51 11.66
N ALA A 289 -7.18 26.44 11.60
CA ALA A 289 -8.63 26.57 11.36
C ALA A 289 -9.40 27.20 12.53
N GLN A 290 -8.77 27.35 13.69
CA GLN A 290 -9.33 27.98 14.89
C GLN A 290 -8.79 29.41 15.15
N ALA A 291 -7.96 29.94 14.25
CA ALA A 291 -7.41 31.31 14.30
C ALA A 291 -8.02 32.18 13.19
#